data_AF-A0A7I7M5H3-F1
#
_entry.id   AF-A0A7I7M5H3-F1
#
_cell.length_a   1.000
_cell.length_b   1.000
_cell.length_c   1.000
_cell.angle_alpha   90.00
_cell.angle_beta   90.00
_cell.angle_gamma   90.00
#
_symmetry.space_group_name_H-M   'P 1'
#
loop_
_entity.id
_entity.type
_entity.pdbx_description
1 polymer ?
#
loop_
_entity_poly.entity_id
_entity_poly.type
_entity_poly.pdbx_seq_one_letter_code
_entity_poly.pdbx_strand_id
1 'polypeptide(L)'
;MPEPVAAQRMVDAELILLAHMIGDGSCVRRQPVRYASIDEQNLRAVTAAAAHFGVTAVRDVYEAARVTTLRLPAPFRLTHGKRNRIGAWLDGLGLFGKRSYEKFVPAAVFA
;
A
#
# COMPACT_ATOMS: atom_id res chain seq x y z
N MET A 1 18.05 15.11 -28.57
CA MET A 1 16.90 14.40 -27.98
C MET A 1 16.02 15.48 -27.36
N PRO A 2 14.74 15.63 -27.76
CA PRO A 2 13.87 16.55 -27.03
C PRO A 2 13.65 16.00 -25.62
N GLU A 3 13.72 16.87 -24.61
CA GLU A 3 13.44 16.49 -23.23
C GLU A 3 11.96 16.10 -23.09
N PRO A 4 11.62 15.02 -22.37
CA PRO A 4 10.24 14.59 -22.24
C PRO A 4 9.42 15.65 -21.50
N VAL A 5 8.32 16.04 -22.14
CA VAL A 5 7.33 17.01 -21.69
C VAL A 5 6.69 16.50 -20.40
N ALA A 6 7.01 17.16 -19.28
CA ALA A 6 6.40 17.00 -17.95
C ALA A 6 6.13 15.54 -17.53
N ALA A 7 7.18 14.87 -17.05
CA ALA A 7 7.06 13.62 -16.29
C ALA A 7 5.98 13.78 -15.21
N GLN A 8 4.85 13.10 -15.34
CA GLN A 8 3.78 13.17 -14.36
C GLN A 8 4.18 12.28 -13.19
N ARG A 9 5.00 12.86 -12.31
CA ARG A 9 5.54 12.16 -11.14
C ARG A 9 4.41 11.65 -10.27
N MET A 10 4.49 10.38 -9.91
CA MET A 10 3.64 9.77 -8.90
C MET A 10 3.75 10.57 -7.60
N VAL A 11 2.62 10.77 -6.91
CA VAL A 11 2.59 11.57 -5.68
C VAL A 11 3.44 10.88 -4.60
N ASP A 12 4.17 11.65 -3.80
CA ASP A 12 5.07 11.10 -2.76
C ASP A 12 4.38 10.08 -1.84
N ALA A 13 3.14 10.35 -1.43
CA ALA A 13 2.37 9.41 -0.61
C ALA A 13 2.09 8.08 -1.33
N GLU A 14 1.82 8.10 -2.63
CA GLU A 14 1.64 6.90 -3.44
C GLU A 14 2.97 6.14 -3.57
N LEU A 15 4.09 6.83 -3.83
CA LEU A 15 5.43 6.22 -3.92
C LEU A 15 5.85 5.57 -2.60
N ILE A 16 5.69 6.27 -1.49
CA ILE A 16 6.00 5.77 -0.15
C ILE A 16 5.16 4.52 0.14
N LEU A 17 3.84 4.60 -0.05
CA LEU A 17 2.96 3.46 0.21
C LEU A 17 3.31 2.28 -0.69
N LEU A 18 3.58 2.53 -1.97
CA LEU A 18 3.95 1.49 -2.94
C LEU A 18 5.23 0.75 -2.51
N ALA A 19 6.28 1.48 -2.16
CA ALA A 19 7.55 0.90 -1.74
C ALA A 19 7.37 -0.03 -0.53
N HIS A 20 6.65 0.44 0.50
CA HIS A 20 6.35 -0.37 1.68
C HIS A 20 5.44 -1.56 1.36
N MET A 21 4.46 -1.39 0.45
CA MET A 21 3.58 -2.47 0.05
C MET A 21 4.29 -3.55 -0.76
N ILE A 22 5.34 -3.20 -1.50
CA ILE A 22 6.22 -4.16 -2.20
C ILE A 22 7.03 -4.95 -1.18
N GLY A 23 7.70 -4.28 -0.23
CA GLY A 23 8.51 -4.91 0.81
C GLY A 23 7.71 -5.81 1.76
N ASP A 24 6.97 -5.18 2.68
CA ASP A 24 6.34 -5.89 3.82
C ASP A 24 4.80 -5.80 3.81
N GLY A 25 4.22 -5.30 2.72
CA GLY A 25 2.78 -5.26 2.54
C GLY A 25 2.16 -6.58 2.11
N SER A 26 0.90 -6.78 2.49
CA SER A 26 0.03 -7.87 2.01
C SER A 26 -1.28 -7.29 1.48
N CYS A 27 -1.62 -7.64 0.25
CA CYS A 27 -2.85 -7.21 -0.42
C CYS A 27 -3.45 -8.38 -1.23
N VAL A 28 -3.77 -9.47 -0.54
CA VAL A 28 -4.30 -10.69 -1.17
C VAL A 28 -5.82 -10.74 -1.18
N ARG A 29 -6.39 -11.51 -2.12
CA ARG A 29 -7.83 -11.67 -2.24
C ARG A 29 -8.45 -12.15 -0.93
N ARG A 30 -9.60 -11.55 -0.57
CA ARG A 30 -10.41 -11.89 0.61
C ARG A 30 -9.70 -11.69 1.96
N GLN A 31 -8.59 -10.95 2.00
CA GLN A 31 -7.93 -10.57 3.24
C GLN A 31 -7.85 -9.04 3.36
N PRO A 32 -7.81 -8.50 4.59
CA PRO A 32 -7.51 -7.09 4.81
C PRO A 32 -6.15 -6.74 4.22
N VAL A 33 -6.02 -5.51 3.71
CA VAL A 33 -4.72 -4.95 3.34
C VAL A 33 -3.94 -4.72 4.64
N ARG A 34 -2.69 -5.21 4.68
CA ARG A 34 -1.83 -5.14 5.87
C ARG A 34 -0.42 -4.70 5.51
N TYR A 35 0.27 -4.11 6.48
CA TYR A 35 1.70 -3.81 6.45
C TYR A 35 2.27 -4.19 7.81
N ALA A 36 3.43 -4.83 7.87
CA ALA A 36 4.07 -5.20 9.14
C ALA A 36 5.48 -4.60 9.22
N SER A 37 5.83 -4.02 10.36
CA SER A 37 7.19 -3.53 10.61
C SER A 37 7.50 -3.46 12.11
N ILE A 38 8.77 -3.62 12.45
CA ILE A 38 9.30 -3.33 13.79
C ILE A 38 9.68 -1.87 13.96
N ASP A 39 9.82 -1.14 12.83
CA ASP A 39 10.32 0.22 12.81
C ASP A 39 9.17 1.22 12.88
N GLU A 40 9.17 2.03 13.94
CA GLU A 40 8.18 3.08 14.15
C GLU A 40 8.18 4.17 13.07
N GLN A 41 9.32 4.44 12.42
CA GLN A 41 9.38 5.39 11.31
C GLN A 41 8.63 4.84 10.09
N ASN A 42 8.80 3.55 9.78
CA ASN A 42 8.06 2.89 8.71
C ASN A 42 6.56 2.85 9.00
N LEU A 43 6.17 2.53 10.23
CA LEU A 43 4.76 2.54 10.65
C LEU A 43 4.13 3.93 10.50
N ARG A 44 4.87 4.98 10.87
CA ARG A 44 4.42 6.38 10.70
C ARG A 44 4.32 6.77 9.23
N ALA A 45 5.32 6.42 8.41
CA ALA A 45 5.33 6.71 6.98
C ALA A 45 4.13 6.06 6.27
N VAL A 46 3.87 4.78 6.52
CA VAL A 46 2.72 4.06 5.96
C VAL A 46 1.40 4.63 6.46
N THR A 47 1.31 5.01 7.74
CA THR A 47 0.10 5.64 8.30
C THR A 47 -0.19 6.99 7.62
N ALA A 48 0.82 7.83 7.45
CA ALA A 48 0.68 9.13 6.79
C ALA A 48 0.33 8.97 5.30
N ALA A 49 0.98 8.04 4.61
CA ALA A 49 0.73 7.77 3.21
C ALA A 49 -0.68 7.19 2.96
N ALA A 50 -1.16 6.31 3.84
CA ALA A 50 -2.52 5.76 3.75
C ALA A 50 -3.62 6.83 3.85
N ALA A 51 -3.36 7.94 4.56
CA ALA A 51 -4.30 9.06 4.66
C ALA A 51 -4.58 9.73 3.31
N HIS A 52 -3.64 9.68 2.34
CA HIS A 52 -3.87 10.13 0.96
C HIS A 52 -5.05 9.40 0.30
N PHE A 53 -5.21 8.10 0.61
CA PHE A 53 -6.33 7.30 0.14
C PHE A 53 -7.60 7.47 0.98
N GLY A 54 -7.56 8.33 2.01
CA GLY A 54 -8.60 8.45 3.02
C GLY A 54 -8.69 7.24 3.94
N VAL A 55 -7.62 6.42 4.04
CA VAL A 55 -7.58 5.23 4.89
C VAL A 55 -6.90 5.55 6.21
N THR A 56 -7.62 5.34 7.32
CA THR A 56 -7.03 5.41 8.67
C THR A 56 -6.40 4.07 9.02
N ALA A 57 -5.08 4.04 9.17
CA ALA A 57 -4.37 2.83 9.59
C ALA A 57 -4.72 2.46 11.03
N VAL A 58 -4.93 1.17 11.27
CA VAL A 58 -5.23 0.61 12.60
C VAL A 58 -4.08 -0.30 13.01
N ARG A 59 -3.45 0.01 14.14
CA ARG A 59 -2.41 -0.84 14.73
C ARG A 59 -3.02 -2.10 15.32
N ASP A 60 -2.42 -3.23 15.00
CA ASP A 60 -2.69 -4.53 15.57
C ASP A 60 -1.41 -4.98 16.27
N VAL A 61 -1.47 -5.05 17.61
CA VAL A 61 -0.34 -5.41 18.45
C VAL A 61 -0.55 -6.84 18.91
N TYR A 62 0.24 -7.76 18.35
CA TYR A 62 0.30 -9.13 18.82
C TYR A 62 1.65 -9.32 19.50
N GLU A 63 1.66 -9.28 20.84
CA GLU A 63 2.89 -9.28 21.65
C GLU A 63 3.85 -10.43 21.28
N ALA A 64 3.31 -11.60 20.93
CA ALA A 64 4.12 -12.75 20.53
C ALA A 64 4.77 -12.62 19.14
N ALA A 65 4.28 -11.75 18.25
CA ALA A 65 4.82 -11.59 16.89
C ALA A 65 6.04 -10.67 16.83
N ARG A 66 6.37 -9.94 17.90
CA ARG A 66 7.48 -8.96 17.98
C ARG A 66 7.48 -7.89 16.88
N VAL A 67 6.37 -7.76 16.16
CA VAL A 67 6.18 -6.83 15.04
C VAL A 67 4.84 -6.15 15.18
N THR A 68 4.76 -4.87 14.82
CA THR A 68 3.47 -4.17 14.75
C THR A 68 2.90 -4.35 13.35
N THR A 69 1.63 -4.75 13.27
CA THR A 69 0.91 -4.84 12.00
C THR A 69 -0.05 -3.66 11.88
N LEU A 70 0.02 -2.92 10.78
CA LEU A 70 -1.03 -1.99 10.37
C LEU A 70 -2.06 -2.74 9.53
N ARG A 71 -3.31 -2.73 9.98
CA ARG A 71 -4.45 -2.98 9.11
C ARG A 71 -4.84 -1.69 8.42
N LEU A 72 -5.04 -1.77 7.11
CA LEU A 72 -5.47 -0.68 6.26
C LEU A 72 -6.91 -0.97 5.81
N PRO A 73 -7.93 -0.65 6.63
CA PRO A 73 -9.33 -0.94 6.32
C PRO A 73 -9.86 -0.03 5.21
N ALA A 74 -10.93 -0.44 4.54
CA ALA A 74 -11.65 0.45 3.65
C ALA A 74 -12.33 1.56 4.47
N PRO A 75 -12.34 2.83 3.99
CA PRO A 75 -12.98 3.93 4.72
C PRO A 75 -14.51 3.94 4.58
N PHE A 76 -15.07 2.91 3.96
CA PHE A 76 -16.50 2.72 3.74
C PHE A 76 -16.84 1.24 3.83
N ARG A 77 -18.12 0.94 4.01
CA ARG A 77 -18.63 -0.44 4.02
C ARG A 77 -18.39 -1.09 2.66
N LEU A 78 -17.64 -2.19 2.66
CA LEU A 78 -17.46 -3.02 1.47
C LEU A 78 -18.69 -3.88 1.22
N THR A 79 -19.13 -3.92 -0.04
CA THR A 79 -20.15 -4.85 -0.55
C THR A 79 -19.50 -5.82 -1.55
N HIS A 80 -20.27 -6.75 -2.09
CA HIS A 80 -19.77 -7.67 -3.11
C HIS A 80 -19.10 -6.90 -4.27
N GLY A 81 -17.91 -7.35 -4.68
CA GLY A 81 -17.13 -6.73 -5.76
C GLY A 81 -16.45 -5.40 -5.42
N LYS A 82 -16.75 -4.75 -4.28
CA LYS A 82 -16.07 -3.52 -3.87
C LYS A 82 -14.77 -3.83 -3.13
N ARG A 83 -13.75 -3.01 -3.39
CA ARG A 83 -12.44 -3.09 -2.75
C ARG A 83 -12.14 -1.83 -1.93
N ASN A 84 -11.21 -1.98 -0.99
CA ASN A 84 -10.52 -0.84 -0.38
C ASN A 84 -9.87 0.00 -1.50
N ARG A 85 -9.87 1.34 -1.37
CA ARG A 85 -9.16 2.27 -2.27
C ARG A 85 -7.71 1.88 -2.52
N ILE A 86 -6.95 1.53 -1.46
CA ILE A 86 -5.56 1.06 -1.61
C ILE A 86 -5.51 -0.25 -2.41
N GLY A 87 -6.45 -1.16 -2.14
CA GLY A 87 -6.54 -2.42 -2.87
C GLY A 87 -6.91 -2.25 -4.35
N ALA A 88 -7.82 -1.32 -4.67
CA ALA A 88 -8.20 -0.99 -6.04
C ALA A 88 -7.06 -0.28 -6.79
N TRP A 89 -6.34 0.60 -6.11
CA TRP A 89 -5.15 1.26 -6.65
C TRP A 89 -4.03 0.25 -6.97
N LEU A 90 -3.71 -0.66 -6.04
CA LEU A 90 -2.76 -1.75 -6.28
C LEU A 90 -3.23 -2.70 -7.40
N ASP A 91 -4.54 -2.89 -7.58
CA ASP A 91 -5.11 -3.69 -8.69
C ASP A 91 -4.83 -3.01 -10.03
N GLY A 92 -5.00 -1.69 -10.11
CA GLY A 92 -4.65 -0.89 -11.29
C GLY A 92 -3.16 -0.92 -11.65
N LEU A 93 -2.28 -1.06 -10.64
CA LEU A 93 -0.84 -1.24 -10.83
C LEU A 93 -0.43 -2.70 -11.13
N GLY A 94 -1.39 -3.64 -11.14
CA GLY A 94 -1.12 -5.07 -11.33
C GLY A 94 -0.46 -5.75 -10.14
N LEU A 95 -0.50 -5.16 -8.94
CA LEU A 95 0.12 -5.65 -7.72
C LEU A 95 -0.85 -6.36 -6.76
N PHE A 96 -2.16 -6.16 -6.93
CA PHE A 96 -3.16 -6.81 -6.10
C PHE A 96 -3.14 -8.34 -6.28
N GLY A 97 -3.22 -9.07 -5.17
CA GLY A 97 -3.26 -10.54 -5.18
C GLY A 97 -1.92 -11.24 -5.38
N LYS A 98 -0.83 -10.50 -5.63
CA LYS A 98 0.50 -11.06 -5.85
C LYS A 98 1.18 -11.53 -4.57
N ARG A 99 1.92 -12.64 -4.67
CA ARG A 99 2.88 -13.11 -3.65
C ARG A 99 4.13 -12.25 -3.67
N SER A 100 4.91 -12.30 -2.60
CA SER A 100 6.12 -11.47 -2.42
C SER A 100 7.10 -11.56 -3.59
N TYR A 101 7.31 -12.77 -4.13
CA TYR A 101 8.21 -13.00 -5.28
C TYR A 101 7.62 -12.58 -6.64
N GLU A 102 6.32 -12.29 -6.71
CA GLU A 102 5.65 -11.86 -7.93
C GLU A 102 5.56 -10.33 -8.05
N LYS A 103 5.80 -9.62 -6.93
CA LYS A 103 5.75 -8.17 -6.88
C LYS A 103 6.90 -7.56 -7.69
N PHE A 104 6.66 -6.39 -8.25
CA PHE A 104 7.59 -5.68 -9.12
C PHE A 104 7.40 -4.16 -8.91
N VAL A 105 8.36 -3.36 -9.37
CA VAL A 105 8.22 -1.90 -9.41
C VAL A 105 7.45 -1.53 -10.69
N PRO A 106 6.24 -0.95 -10.61
CA PRO A 106 5.44 -0.59 -11.78
C PRO A 106 6.11 0.49 -12.64
N ALA A 107 5.88 0.45 -13.96
CA ALA A 107 6.41 1.44 -14.90
C ALA A 107 6.02 2.90 -14.56
N ALA A 108 4.86 3.09 -13.93
CA ALA A 108 4.38 4.40 -13.47
C ALA A 108 5.32 5.11 -12.48
N VAL A 109 6.25 4.39 -11.85
CA VAL A 109 7.29 4.97 -10.99
C VAL A 109 8.34 5.76 -11.79
N PHE A 110 8.51 5.45 -13.07
CA PHE A 110 9.54 6.03 -13.95
C PHE A 110 8.98 7.01 -15.00
N ALA A 111 7.68 7.34 -14.92
CA ALA A 111 6.98 8.20 -15.86
C ALA A 111 7.19 9.70 -15.59
#